data_AF-A0AAU9SIU7-F1
#
_entry.id   AF-A0AAU9SIU7-F1
#
_cell.length_a   1.000
_cell.length_b   1.000
_cell.length_c   1.000
_cell.angle_alpha   90.00
_cell.angle_beta   90.00
_cell.angle_gamma   90.00
#
_symmetry.space_group_name_H-M   'P 1'
#
loop_
_entity.id
_entity.type
_entity.pdbx_description
1 polymer ?
#
loop_
_entity_poly.entity_id
_entity_poly.type
_entity_poly.pdbx_seq_one_letter_code
_entity_poly.pdbx_strand_id
1 'polypeptide(L)' 'MNISGARFVHAIAESVSVSDLLQPDGSVPSFIREFFPMNGVKSIEGVSEPLLAIQVTEMKDGVFIGFHYNQLVADGSAM' A
#
# COMPACT_ATOMS: atom_id res chain seq x y z
N MET A 1 17.78 15.84 8.93
CA MET A 1 17.17 14.76 8.13
C MET A 1 16.26 13.97 9.05
N ASN A 2 14.94 14.11 8.93
CA ASN A 2 14.01 13.28 9.67
C ASN A 2 13.61 12.14 8.73
N ILE A 3 14.22 10.96 8.88
CA ILE A 3 13.75 9.75 8.21
C ILE A 3 12.50 9.35 9.00
N SER A 4 11.34 9.89 8.63
CA SER A 4 10.08 9.57 9.29
C SER A 4 9.75 8.12 8.94
N GLY A 5 10.19 7.21 9.80
CA GLY A 5 9.96 5.78 9.69
C GLY A 5 8.46 5.49 9.67
N ALA A 6 8.04 4.64 8.73
CA ALA A 6 6.69 4.15 8.51
C ALA A 6 5.58 5.21 8.31
N ARG A 7 4.90 5.16 7.16
CA ARG A 7 3.64 5.87 6.91
C ARG A 7 2.47 4.92 7.06
N PHE A 8 1.45 5.33 7.79
CA PHE A 8 0.18 4.61 7.90
C PHE A 8 -0.94 5.39 7.19
N VAL A 9 -1.78 4.69 6.43
CA VAL A 9 -2.94 5.24 5.73
C VAL A 9 -4.14 4.39 6.09
N HIS A 10 -5.25 5.05 6.41
CA HIS A 10 -6.54 4.41 6.61
C HIS A 10 -7.50 4.86 5.49
N ALA A 11 -8.19 3.90 4.87
CA ALA A 11 -9.13 4.13 3.78
C ALA A 11 -10.41 3.32 4.01
N ILE A 12 -11.51 3.76 3.39
CA ILE A 12 -12.81 3.10 3.49
C ILE A 12 -13.34 2.86 2.07
N ALA A 13 -13.77 1.64 1.81
CA ALA A 13 -14.35 1.18 0.55
C ALA A 13 -15.69 0.45 0.82
N GLU A 14 -16.69 1.20 1.28
CA GLU A 14 -18.00 0.65 1.73
C GLU A 14 -18.76 -0.11 0.64
N SER A 15 -18.47 0.16 -0.63
CA SER A 15 -19.09 -0.49 -1.78
C SER A 15 -18.37 -1.78 -2.23
N VAL A 16 -17.20 -2.08 -1.67
CA VAL A 16 -16.38 -3.25 -2.04
C VAL A 16 -16.52 -4.32 -0.97
N SER A 17 -16.72 -5.56 -1.38
CA SER A 17 -16.73 -6.75 -0.53
C SER A 17 -15.47 -7.60 -0.74
N VAL A 18 -15.22 -8.53 0.19
CA VAL A 18 -14.16 -9.54 0.05
C VAL A 18 -14.34 -10.35 -1.24
N SER A 19 -15.58 -10.70 -1.62
CA SER A 19 -15.85 -11.44 -2.85
C SER A 19 -15.58 -10.65 -4.14
N ASP A 20 -15.62 -9.31 -4.08
CA ASP A 20 -15.25 -8.48 -5.23
C ASP A 20 -13.74 -8.53 -5.48
N LEU A 21 -12.93 -8.72 -4.43
CA LEU A 21 -11.48 -8.89 -4.51
C LEU A 21 -11.05 -10.32 -4.86
N LEU A 22 -11.69 -11.32 -4.24
CA LEU A 22 -11.34 -12.74 -4.37
C LEU A 22 -12.29 -13.44 -5.34
N GLN A 23 -12.14 -13.14 -6.63
CA GLN A 23 -12.99 -13.74 -7.65
C GLN A 23 -12.75 -15.26 -7.76
N PRO A 24 -13.80 -16.09 -7.90
CA PRO A 24 -13.66 -17.55 -7.99
C PRO A 24 -12.78 -18.04 -9.15
N ASP A 25 -12.67 -17.24 -10.21
CA ASP A 25 -11.85 -17.51 -11.38
C ASP A 25 -10.37 -17.10 -11.19
N GLY A 26 -10.02 -16.51 -10.04
CA GLY A 26 -8.68 -16.02 -9.74
C GLY A 26 -8.33 -14.72 -10.46
N SER A 27 -9.30 -14.06 -11.11
CA SER A 27 -9.07 -12.75 -11.73
C SER A 27 -8.83 -11.68 -10.66
N VAL A 28 -7.96 -10.73 -10.99
CA VAL A 28 -7.58 -9.63 -10.10
C VAL A 28 -8.29 -8.37 -10.57
N PRO A 29 -9.15 -7.73 -9.75
CA PRO A 29 -9.85 -6.52 -10.14
C PRO A 29 -8.90 -5.36 -10.39
N SER A 30 -9.22 -4.51 -11.37
CA SER A 30 -8.38 -3.35 -11.74
C SER A 30 -8.23 -2.33 -10.60
N PHE A 31 -9.27 -2.18 -9.77
CA PHE A 31 -9.28 -1.27 -8.63
C PHE A 31 -8.39 -1.71 -7.46
N ILE A 32 -7.88 -2.96 -7.45
CA ILE A 32 -7.06 -3.48 -6.34
C ILE A 32 -5.83 -2.62 -6.07
N ARG A 33 -5.36 -1.88 -7.09
CA ARG A 33 -4.23 -0.97 -6.96
C ARG A 33 -4.50 0.09 -5.88
N GLU A 34 -5.74 0.58 -5.78
CA GLU A 34 -6.13 1.65 -4.84
C GLU A 34 -6.05 1.20 -3.37
N PHE A 35 -5.93 -0.11 -3.15
CA PHE A 35 -5.81 -0.72 -1.83
C PHE A 35 -4.35 -0.79 -1.37
N PHE A 36 -3.40 -0.41 -2.24
CA PHE A 36 -2.00 -0.27 -1.89
C PHE A 36 -1.64 1.20 -1.71
N PRO A 37 -0.78 1.51 -0.72
CA PRO A 37 -0.33 2.87 -0.51
C PRO A 37 0.46 3.38 -1.74
N MET A 38 0.39 4.68 -2.01
CA MET A 38 1.15 5.41 -3.04
C MET A 38 0.68 5.28 -4.49
N ASN A 39 -0.57 4.87 -4.73
CA ASN A 39 -1.18 5.00 -6.04
C ASN A 39 -1.19 6.46 -6.54
N GLY A 40 -0.43 6.73 -7.61
CA GLY A 40 -0.35 8.06 -8.23
C GLY A 40 0.84 8.93 -7.80
N VAL A 41 1.69 8.47 -6.88
CA VAL A 41 2.94 9.17 -6.55
C VAL A 41 4.02 8.74 -7.55
N LYS A 42 4.42 9.64 -8.46
CA LYS A 42 5.64 9.45 -9.27
C LYS A 42 6.84 9.50 -8.32
N SER A 43 7.69 8.47 -8.36
CA SER A 43 8.96 8.37 -7.63
C SER A 43 10.03 9.41 -8.02
N ILE A 44 9.62 10.56 -8.56
CA ILE A 44 10.51 11.69 -8.92
C ILE A 44 11.01 12.43 -7.66
N GLU A 45 10.39 12.20 -6.49
CA GLU A 45 10.86 12.70 -5.19
C GLU A 45 11.63 11.62 -4.41
N GLY A 46 12.62 10.99 -5.06
CA GLY A 46 13.47 9.91 -4.51
C GLY A 46 14.32 10.25 -3.27
N VAL A 47 13.95 11.29 -2.51
CA VAL A 47 14.62 11.75 -1.28
C VAL A 47 13.66 11.75 -0.07
N SER A 48 12.35 11.51 -0.24
CA SER A 48 11.36 11.58 0.86
C SER A 48 10.26 10.50 0.83
N GLU A 49 10.52 9.39 0.14
CA GLU A 49 9.71 8.17 0.22
C GLU A 49 9.81 7.54 1.63
N PRO A 50 8.70 7.20 2.30
CA PRO A 50 8.75 6.51 3.59
C PRO A 50 9.36 5.12 3.43
N LEU A 51 10.20 4.71 4.38
CA LEU A 51 10.86 3.39 4.43
C LEU A 51 9.86 2.21 4.33
N LEU A 52 8.64 2.42 4.81
CA LEU A 52 7.53 1.48 4.77
C LEU A 52 6.24 2.30 4.70
N ALA A 53 5.31 1.96 3.82
CA ALA A 53 3.95 2.49 3.85
C ALA A 53 2.98 1.34 4.03
N ILE A 54 2.02 1.48 4.93
CA ILE A 54 0.94 0.52 5.17
C ILE A 54 -0.38 1.25 4.94
N GLN A 55 -1.27 0.63 4.17
CA GLN A 55 -2.66 1.05 4.01
C GLN A 55 -3.58 -0.03 4.58
N VAL A 56 -4.48 0.39 5.47
CA VAL A 56 -5.58 -0.42 5.96
C VAL A 56 -6.85 0.10 5.32
N THR A 57 -7.48 -0.72 4.47
CA THR A 57 -8.75 -0.40 3.83
C THR A 57 -9.87 -1.20 4.47
N GLU A 58 -10.81 -0.53 5.12
CA GLU A 58 -12.06 -1.14 5.58
C GLU A 58 -13.02 -1.32 4.40
N MET A 59 -13.57 -2.52 4.27
CA MET A 59 -14.51 -2.92 3.24
C MET A 59 -15.86 -3.22 3.87
N LYS A 60 -16.87 -3.48 3.04
CA LYS A 60 -18.23 -3.81 3.49
C LYS A 60 -18.29 -4.97 4.50
N ASP A 61 -17.48 -6.00 4.29
CA ASP A 61 -17.51 -7.26 5.05
C ASP A 61 -16.10 -7.79 5.40
N GLY A 62 -15.08 -6.90 5.39
CA GLY A 62 -13.71 -7.29 5.68
C GLY A 62 -12.74 -6.12 5.76
N VAL A 63 -11.46 -6.46 5.92
CA VAL A 63 -10.35 -5.50 5.95
C VAL A 63 -9.25 -5.98 5.01
N PHE A 64 -8.70 -5.08 4.20
CA PHE A 64 -7.53 -5.31 3.39
C PHE A 64 -6.32 -4.54 3.93
N ILE A 65 -5.14 -5.18 3.94
CA ILE A 65 -3.89 -4.57 4.38
C ILE A 65 -2.89 -4.61 3.22
N GLY A 66 -2.63 -3.46 2.61
CA GLY A 66 -1.62 -3.29 1.56
C GLY A 66 -0.38 -2.60 2.12
N PHE A 67 0.80 -2.92 1.58
CA PHE A 67 2.03 -2.22 1.96
C PHE A 67 2.95 -1.98 0.76
N HIS A 68 3.79 -0.95 0.88
CA HIS A 68 4.87 -0.64 -0.05
C HIS A 68 6.17 -0.45 0.74
N TYR A 69 7.25 -1.07 0.28
CA TYR A 69 8.57 -0.97 0.89
C TYR A 69 9.56 -0.46 -0.15
N ASN A 70 10.30 0.59 0.19
CA ASN A 70 11.34 1.11 -0.70
C ASN A 70 12.62 0.26 -0.54
N GLN A 71 13.04 -0.42 -1.60
CA GLN A 71 14.20 -1.33 -1.62
C GLN A 71 15.58 -0.64 -1.51
N LEU A 72 15.66 0.69 -1.47
CA LEU A 72 16.93 1.42 -1.29
C LEU A 72 17.60 1.25 0.08
N VAL A 73 16.96 0.55 1.03
CA VAL A 73 17.52 0.21 2.36
C VAL A 73 17.62 -1.31 2.53
N ALA A 74 17.99 -2.03 1.47
CA ALA A 74 18.37 -3.45 1.55
C ALA A 74 19.84 -3.71 1.19
N ASP A 75 20.62 -2.67 0.84
CA ASP A 75 22.08 -2.75 0.90
C ASP A 75 22.54 -2.13 2.22
N GLY A 76 22.74 -3.01 3.19
CA GLY A 76 23.54 -2.70 4.37
C GLY A 76 25.00 -2.44 3.98
N SER A 77 25.28 -1.27 3.40
CA SER A 77 26.56 -0.62 3.66
C SER A 77 26.49 -0.06 5.07
N ALA A 78 26.72 -0.96 6.02
CA ALA A 78 27.09 -0.62 7.37
C ALA A 78 28.18 0.47 7.33
N MET A 79 27.96 1.53 8.10
CA MET A 79 29.07 2.10 8.84
C MET A 79 29.39 1.18 10.02
#